data_AF-A0A4P6K558-F1
#
_entry.id   AF-A0A4P6K558-F1
#
_cell.length_a   1.000
_cell.length_b   1.000
_cell.length_c   1.000
_cell.angle_alpha   90.00
_cell.angle_beta   90.00
_cell.angle_gamma   90.00
#
_symmetry.space_group_name_H-M   'P 1'
#
loop_
_entity.id
_entity.type
_entity.pdbx_description
1 polymer ?
#
loop_
_entity_poly.entity_id
_entity_poly.type
_entity_poly.pdbx_seq_one_letter_code
_entity_poly.pdbx_strand_id
1 'polypeptide(L)'
;MDLERSKELRNYLQTILHLPFVFPEPEEDAEFYDKVYTELKPYHTMLCTALEHAYSDEKKLSFLVKQEWEKGLGEIYRGESYSDKLHNTIDWMEAEGCLLEFIAAAHQKKDRNPKLNTFVRKTLYPLLVASASTLQKSQSDPLPLSAKAPSDVKVNNNGSEMKKGIASTDIKSSDETSNGLPVLEKEQDTKQTQPTPFPGKKPLRKEQLKEDSIAKAHRRTRAAQEKMQKVYEVFQGRGKLSESQVIESIKQAKELIEGISDLFVDIPTPDYLELDYKFACEERYVCERISIVVAYSLRDEYIDTPSVFLGADREFKKVFSSLQNLEYFIEEFQEQIRLSDHANKDFFGNSI
;
A
#
# COMPACT_ATOMS: atom_id res chain seq x y z
N MET A 1 -7.55 23.18 2.51
CA MET A 1 -8.19 21.99 3.08
C MET A 1 -8.72 22.35 4.45
N ASP A 2 -9.98 22.06 4.74
CA ASP A 2 -10.53 22.29 6.07
C ASP A 2 -10.07 21.22 7.07
N LEU A 3 -10.23 21.52 8.37
CA LEU A 3 -9.77 20.65 9.46
C LEU A 3 -10.53 19.31 9.49
N GLU A 4 -11.81 19.28 9.12
CA GLU A 4 -12.63 18.06 9.13
C GLU A 4 -12.17 17.07 8.07
N ARG A 5 -11.89 17.55 6.86
CA ARG A 5 -11.38 16.74 5.75
C ARG A 5 -9.99 16.20 6.05
N SER A 6 -9.14 17.01 6.66
CA SER A 6 -7.82 16.60 7.13
C SER A 6 -7.92 15.45 8.14
N LYS A 7 -8.83 15.56 9.13
CA LYS A 7 -9.14 14.46 10.08
C LYS A 7 -9.67 13.21 9.38
N GLU A 8 -10.57 13.36 8.41
CA GLU A 8 -11.11 12.23 7.64
C GLU A 8 -10.00 11.44 6.92
N LEU A 9 -9.06 12.14 6.29
CA LEU A 9 -7.95 11.53 5.56
C LEU A 9 -6.97 10.80 6.48
N ARG A 10 -6.71 11.33 7.67
CA ARG A 10 -5.91 10.64 8.71
C ARG A 10 -6.64 9.40 9.24
N ASN A 11 -7.93 9.50 9.52
CA ASN A 11 -8.76 8.37 9.94
C ASN A 11 -8.82 7.28 8.84
N TYR A 12 -8.86 7.69 7.58
CA TYR A 12 -8.77 6.79 6.45
C TYR A 12 -7.44 6.01 6.47
N LEU A 13 -6.29 6.69 6.59
CA LEU A 13 -4.99 6.04 6.70
C LEU A 13 -4.94 5.08 7.90
N GLN A 14 -5.40 5.53 9.07
CA GLN A 14 -5.47 4.69 10.27
C GLN A 14 -6.26 3.41 10.03
N THR A 15 -7.41 3.53 9.34
CA THR A 15 -8.29 2.41 9.04
C THR A 15 -7.66 1.43 8.06
N ILE A 16 -7.14 1.90 6.92
CA ILE A 16 -6.60 1.00 5.87
C ILE A 16 -5.29 0.33 6.28
N LEU A 17 -4.56 0.93 7.22
CA LEU A 17 -3.31 0.43 7.73
C LEU A 17 -3.47 -0.34 9.05
N HIS A 18 -4.66 -0.34 9.67
CA HIS A 18 -4.90 -0.89 11.01
C HIS A 18 -3.89 -0.38 12.05
N LEU A 19 -3.61 0.92 12.04
CA LEU A 19 -2.64 1.50 12.98
C LEU A 19 -3.15 1.34 14.43
N PRO A 20 -2.27 0.96 15.38
CA PRO A 20 -2.66 0.77 16.78
C PRO A 20 -2.77 2.08 17.57
N PHE A 21 -2.74 3.23 16.88
CA PHE A 21 -2.77 4.56 17.48
C PHE A 21 -3.66 5.50 16.65
N VAL A 22 -4.13 6.56 17.30
CA VAL A 22 -4.84 7.68 16.65
C VAL A 22 -3.78 8.71 16.25
N PHE A 23 -3.88 9.24 15.03
CA PHE A 23 -3.00 10.33 14.63
C PHE A 23 -3.21 11.54 15.56
N PRO A 24 -2.14 12.12 16.11
CA PRO A 24 -2.25 13.38 16.83
C PRO A 24 -2.70 14.49 15.86
N GLU A 25 -3.34 15.54 16.37
CA GLU A 25 -3.57 16.72 15.52
C GLU A 25 -2.20 17.39 15.21
N PRO A 26 -2.02 17.98 14.02
CA PRO A 26 -0.76 18.65 13.65
C PRO A 26 -0.31 19.72 14.66
N GLU A 27 -1.27 20.37 15.32
CA GLU A 27 -1.04 21.39 16.34
C GLU A 27 -0.61 20.79 17.70
N GLU A 28 -0.95 19.52 17.95
CA GLU A 28 -0.71 18.83 19.22
C GLU A 28 0.66 18.15 19.24
N ASP A 29 1.16 17.69 18.09
CA ASP A 29 2.37 16.88 18.01
C ASP A 29 3.16 17.15 16.71
N ALA A 30 3.68 18.37 16.56
CA ALA A 30 4.54 18.74 15.44
C ALA A 30 5.78 17.82 15.34
N GLU A 31 6.27 17.30 16.46
CA GLU A 31 7.42 16.39 16.51
C GLU A 31 7.13 15.06 15.81
N PHE A 32 5.92 14.51 15.95
CA PHE A 32 5.48 13.33 15.20
C PHE A 32 5.57 13.57 13.68
N TYR A 33 5.01 14.68 13.20
CA TYR A 33 4.97 14.98 11.77
C TYR A 33 6.35 15.27 11.20
N ASP A 34 7.15 16.09 11.89
CA ASP A 34 8.53 16.39 11.49
C ASP A 34 9.36 15.11 11.39
N LYS A 35 9.20 14.21 12.35
CA LYS A 35 9.88 12.91 12.35
C LYS A 35 9.44 12.07 11.15
N VAL A 36 8.14 11.91 10.95
CA VAL A 36 7.61 11.11 9.83
C VAL A 36 8.09 11.67 8.49
N TYR A 37 8.05 12.98 8.28
CA TYR A 37 8.50 13.61 7.03
C TYR A 37 10.00 13.48 6.83
N THR A 38 10.79 13.67 7.88
CA THR A 38 12.25 13.44 7.83
C THR A 38 12.57 11.99 7.43
N GLU A 39 11.87 11.02 8.00
CA GLU A 39 12.05 9.60 7.68
C GLU A 39 11.47 9.21 6.31
N LEU A 40 10.49 9.96 5.78
CA LEU A 40 9.87 9.72 4.48
C LEU A 40 10.71 10.26 3.32
N LYS A 41 11.56 11.27 3.57
CA LYS A 41 12.37 11.96 2.56
C LYS A 41 13.20 11.05 1.65
N PRO A 42 13.89 10.00 2.15
CA PRO A 42 14.62 9.05 1.30
C PRO A 42 13.73 8.28 0.32
N TYR A 43 12.43 8.25 0.56
CA TYR A 43 11.44 7.53 -0.25
C TYR A 43 10.65 8.44 -1.21
N HIS A 44 10.99 9.73 -1.34
CA HIS A 44 10.29 10.67 -2.24
C HIS A 44 10.26 10.18 -3.69
N THR A 45 11.35 9.63 -4.21
CA THR A 45 11.38 9.08 -5.57
C THR A 45 10.43 7.90 -5.72
N MET A 46 10.34 7.02 -4.72
CA MET A 46 9.40 5.89 -4.73
C MET A 46 7.94 6.38 -4.67
N LEU A 47 7.67 7.42 -3.88
CA LEU A 47 6.36 8.05 -3.82
C LEU A 47 5.99 8.68 -5.17
N CYS A 48 6.92 9.42 -5.79
CA CYS A 48 6.73 9.98 -7.13
C CYS A 48 6.38 8.89 -8.15
N THR A 49 7.17 7.82 -8.24
CA THR A 49 6.90 6.71 -9.15
C THR A 49 5.54 6.06 -8.87
N ALA A 50 5.15 5.92 -7.61
CA ALA A 50 3.85 5.39 -7.25
C ALA A 50 2.70 6.31 -7.69
N LEU A 51 2.85 7.62 -7.51
CA LEU A 51 1.88 8.63 -7.92
C LEU A 51 1.81 8.78 -9.44
N GLU A 52 2.92 8.74 -10.16
CA GLU A 52 2.95 8.72 -11.64
C GLU A 52 2.14 7.54 -12.19
N HIS A 53 2.27 6.36 -11.58
CA HIS A 53 1.47 5.20 -11.97
C HIS A 53 -0.01 5.34 -11.60
N ALA A 54 -0.32 5.94 -10.45
CA ALA A 54 -1.71 6.14 -10.01
C ALA A 54 -2.42 7.25 -10.82
N TYR A 55 -1.66 8.24 -11.24
CA TYR A 55 -2.07 9.43 -11.98
C TYR A 55 -1.20 9.54 -13.22
N SER A 56 -1.53 8.75 -14.25
CA SER A 56 -0.77 8.68 -15.50
C SER A 56 -0.73 9.99 -16.31
N ASP A 57 -1.53 10.99 -15.94
CA ASP A 57 -1.58 12.29 -16.60
C ASP A 57 -1.71 13.43 -15.57
N GLU A 58 -1.16 14.58 -15.93
CA GLU A 58 -1.16 15.80 -15.12
C GLU A 58 -2.58 16.27 -14.77
N LYS A 59 -3.56 16.07 -15.66
CA LYS A 59 -4.93 16.54 -15.42
C LYS A 59 -5.59 15.80 -14.27
N LYS A 60 -5.38 14.49 -14.14
CA LYS A 60 -5.90 13.68 -13.03
C LYS A 60 -5.29 14.10 -11.70
N LEU A 61 -3.98 14.34 -11.66
CA LEU A 61 -3.33 14.86 -10.46
C LEU A 61 -3.82 16.27 -10.13
N SER A 62 -3.97 17.12 -11.15
CA SER A 62 -4.48 18.48 -10.98
C SER A 62 -5.89 18.49 -10.42
N PHE A 63 -6.71 17.54 -10.86
CA PHE A 63 -8.06 17.37 -10.35
C PHE A 63 -8.05 16.96 -8.88
N LEU A 64 -7.19 16.02 -8.48
CA LEU A 64 -7.02 15.63 -7.08
C LEU A 64 -6.65 16.83 -6.22
N VAL A 65 -5.58 17.56 -6.59
CA VAL A 65 -5.09 18.69 -5.79
C VAL A 65 -6.11 19.82 -5.70
N LYS A 66 -6.78 20.14 -6.82
CA LYS A 66 -7.84 21.14 -6.83
C LYS A 66 -9.04 20.71 -5.98
N GLN A 67 -9.42 19.43 -6.00
CA GLN A 67 -10.56 18.94 -5.24
C GLN A 67 -10.32 18.99 -3.73
N GLU A 68 -9.12 18.66 -3.28
CA GLU A 68 -8.83 18.45 -1.86
C GLU A 68 -8.19 19.69 -1.19
N TRP A 69 -7.44 20.51 -1.94
CA TRP A 69 -6.77 21.72 -1.44
C TRP A 69 -7.31 23.03 -2.02
N GLU A 70 -8.26 22.99 -2.95
CA GLU A 70 -8.79 24.17 -3.68
C GLU A 70 -7.72 24.99 -4.42
N LYS A 71 -6.51 24.43 -4.57
CA LYS A 71 -5.38 25.07 -5.25
C LYS A 71 -5.18 24.46 -6.64
N GLY A 72 -4.85 25.31 -7.61
CA GLY A 72 -4.38 24.85 -8.90
C GLY A 72 -2.97 24.28 -8.79
N LEU A 73 -2.67 23.17 -9.46
CA LEU A 73 -1.29 22.67 -9.54
C LEU A 73 -0.31 23.74 -10.08
N GLY A 74 -0.74 24.55 -11.05
CA GLY A 74 0.05 25.68 -11.58
C GLY A 74 0.23 26.86 -10.61
N GLU A 75 -0.50 26.90 -9.49
CA GLU A 75 -0.28 27.86 -8.41
C GLU A 75 0.77 27.34 -7.42
N ILE A 76 0.96 26.02 -7.37
CA ILE A 76 1.90 25.34 -6.49
C ILE A 76 3.29 25.23 -7.15
N TYR A 77 3.40 25.21 -8.49
CA TYR A 77 4.69 24.95 -9.14
C TYR A 77 4.97 25.68 -10.48
N ARG A 78 6.26 25.65 -10.85
CA ARG A 78 6.81 25.96 -12.18
C ARG A 78 7.83 24.87 -12.60
N GLY A 79 7.35 23.74 -13.10
CA GLY A 79 8.19 22.67 -13.69
C GLY A 79 7.80 22.40 -15.14
N GLU A 80 8.77 22.00 -15.98
CA GLU A 80 8.52 21.74 -17.40
C GLU A 80 7.97 20.32 -17.65
N SER A 81 8.44 19.32 -16.91
CA SER A 81 7.97 17.93 -17.04
C SER A 81 6.92 17.54 -15.99
N TYR A 82 6.10 16.53 -16.28
CA TYR A 82 5.12 16.01 -15.31
C TYR A 82 5.78 15.44 -14.05
N SER A 83 6.93 14.77 -14.20
CA SER A 83 7.68 14.21 -13.08
C SER A 83 8.17 15.30 -12.13
N ASP A 84 8.73 16.39 -12.67
CA ASP A 84 9.18 17.54 -11.87
C ASP A 84 8.01 18.17 -11.12
N LYS A 85 6.84 18.27 -11.77
CA LYS A 85 5.63 18.80 -11.15
C LYS A 85 5.17 17.92 -9.97
N LEU A 86 5.28 16.60 -10.09
CA LEU A 86 4.98 15.67 -9.00
C LEU A 86 5.95 15.81 -7.83
N HIS A 87 7.25 15.82 -8.11
CA HIS A 87 8.29 16.05 -7.09
C HIS A 87 8.06 17.35 -6.33
N ASN A 88 7.87 18.46 -7.06
CA ASN A 88 7.59 19.76 -6.47
C ASN A 88 6.27 19.79 -5.67
N THR A 89 5.25 19.05 -6.13
CA THR A 89 3.99 18.92 -5.38
C THR A 89 4.22 18.21 -4.06
N ILE A 90 5.02 17.14 -4.03
CA ILE A 90 5.36 16.44 -2.78
C ILE A 90 6.13 17.36 -1.83
N ASP A 91 7.16 18.04 -2.33
CA ASP A 91 7.97 18.96 -1.51
C ASP A 91 7.11 20.11 -0.94
N TRP A 92 6.16 20.61 -1.74
CA TRP A 92 5.20 21.61 -1.27
C TRP A 92 4.26 21.05 -0.20
N MET A 93 3.71 19.85 -0.40
CA MET A 93 2.84 19.19 0.60
C MET A 93 3.59 18.90 1.90
N GLU A 94 4.88 18.56 1.83
CA GLU A 94 5.77 18.41 3.00
C GLU A 94 5.92 19.74 3.73
N ALA A 95 6.25 20.82 3.00
CA ALA A 95 6.44 22.16 3.58
C ALA A 95 5.18 22.72 4.25
N GLU A 96 4.00 22.37 3.76
CA GLU A 96 2.71 22.77 4.33
C GLU A 96 2.21 21.80 5.42
N GLY A 97 2.98 20.75 5.74
CA GLY A 97 2.62 19.77 6.76
C GLY A 97 1.39 18.93 6.42
N CYS A 98 1.13 18.69 5.13
CA CYS A 98 -0.06 17.96 4.66
C CYS A 98 0.25 16.78 3.71
N LEU A 99 1.52 16.33 3.70
CA LEU A 99 1.95 15.23 2.84
C LEU A 99 1.25 13.89 3.16
N LEU A 100 0.92 13.63 4.43
CA LEU A 100 0.19 12.41 4.80
C LEU A 100 -1.24 12.43 4.25
N GLU A 101 -1.94 13.55 4.39
CA GLU A 101 -3.26 13.79 3.84
C GLU A 101 -3.24 13.70 2.31
N PHE A 102 -2.20 14.19 1.66
CA PHE A 102 -1.99 14.03 0.22
C PHE A 102 -1.87 12.56 -0.20
N ILE A 103 -1.03 11.78 0.48
CA ILE A 103 -0.89 10.34 0.22
C ILE A 103 -2.22 9.62 0.49
N ALA A 104 -2.92 9.98 1.57
CA ALA A 104 -4.22 9.43 1.93
C ALA A 104 -5.27 9.67 0.84
N ALA A 105 -5.40 10.92 0.38
CA ALA A 105 -6.35 11.31 -0.66
C ALA A 105 -6.02 10.63 -1.98
N ALA A 106 -4.72 10.61 -2.35
CA ALA A 106 -4.24 9.92 -3.53
C ALA A 106 -4.61 8.43 -3.50
N HIS A 107 -4.38 7.77 -2.36
CA HIS A 107 -4.70 6.36 -2.14
C HIS A 107 -6.20 6.10 -2.12
N GLN A 108 -7.00 6.96 -1.48
CA GLN A 108 -8.46 6.82 -1.43
C GLN A 108 -9.09 6.84 -2.83
N LYS A 109 -8.60 7.68 -3.73
CA LYS A 109 -9.08 7.79 -5.12
C LYS A 109 -8.53 6.70 -6.05
N LYS A 110 -7.40 6.10 -5.68
CA LYS A 110 -6.66 5.10 -6.48
C LYS A 110 -6.32 3.89 -5.64
N ASP A 111 -7.30 3.39 -4.89
CA ASP A 111 -7.15 2.27 -3.94
C ASP A 111 -6.82 0.95 -4.65
N ARG A 112 -7.06 0.87 -5.96
CA ARG A 112 -6.65 -0.25 -6.82
C ARG A 112 -5.26 -0.07 -7.45
N ASN A 113 -4.57 1.06 -7.25
CA ASN A 113 -3.25 1.24 -7.87
C ASN A 113 -2.20 0.40 -7.13
N PRO A 114 -1.47 -0.47 -7.85
CA PRO A 114 -0.55 -1.42 -7.24
C PRO A 114 0.64 -0.74 -6.54
N LYS A 115 1.29 0.20 -7.23
CA LYS A 115 2.50 0.87 -6.72
C LYS A 115 2.19 1.76 -5.51
N LEU A 116 1.06 2.47 -5.55
CA LEU A 116 0.61 3.31 -4.45
C LEU A 116 0.23 2.48 -3.21
N ASN A 117 -0.45 1.34 -3.38
CA ASN A 117 -0.71 0.40 -2.29
C ASN A 117 0.60 -0.13 -1.67
N THR A 118 1.56 -0.54 -2.51
CA THR A 118 2.86 -1.02 -2.04
C THR A 118 3.58 0.06 -1.25
N PHE A 119 3.61 1.30 -1.75
CA PHE A 119 4.21 2.42 -1.03
C PHE A 119 3.55 2.61 0.34
N VAL A 120 2.22 2.72 0.38
CA VAL A 120 1.47 2.96 1.62
C VAL A 120 1.68 1.82 2.64
N ARG A 121 1.61 0.56 2.21
CA ARG A 121 1.69 -0.59 3.12
C ARG A 121 3.11 -1.00 3.50
N LYS A 122 4.07 -0.95 2.57
CA LYS A 122 5.44 -1.44 2.81
C LYS A 122 6.42 -0.34 3.21
N THR A 123 6.09 0.92 2.92
CA THR A 123 6.98 2.07 3.20
C THR A 123 6.36 2.97 4.24
N LEU A 124 5.17 3.53 4.00
CA LEU A 124 4.58 4.50 4.91
C LEU A 124 4.17 3.88 6.26
N TYR A 125 3.52 2.71 6.26
CA TYR A 125 3.07 2.07 7.49
C TYR A 125 4.20 1.80 8.52
N PRO A 126 5.33 1.17 8.15
CA PRO A 126 6.43 0.98 9.09
C PRO A 126 6.94 2.29 9.71
N LEU A 127 7.04 3.37 8.92
CA LEU A 127 7.51 4.68 9.39
C LEU A 127 6.54 5.28 10.41
N LEU A 128 5.24 5.21 10.14
CA LEU A 128 4.19 5.67 11.05
C LEU A 128 4.24 4.93 12.39
N VAL A 129 4.39 3.60 12.37
CA VAL A 129 4.48 2.78 13.59
C VAL A 129 5.77 3.07 14.38
N ALA A 130 6.91 3.22 13.69
CA ALA A 130 8.19 3.54 14.32
C ALA A 130 8.18 4.92 14.99
N SER A 131 7.58 5.91 14.32
CA SER A 131 7.43 7.27 14.84
C SER A 131 6.54 7.31 16.08
N ALA A 132 5.35 6.71 16.03
CA ALA A 132 4.43 6.64 17.17
C ALA A 132 5.05 5.91 18.39
N SER A 133 5.80 4.82 18.15
CA SER A 133 6.47 4.07 19.22
C SER A 133 7.56 4.88 19.93
N THR A 134 8.18 5.84 19.24
CA THR A 134 9.23 6.68 19.82
C THR A 134 8.64 7.72 20.76
N LEU A 135 7.53 8.34 20.37
CA LEU A 135 6.84 9.32 21.20
C LEU A 135 6.31 8.72 22.50
N GLN A 136 5.76 7.50 22.44
CA GLN A 136 5.30 6.81 23.66
C GLN A 136 6.45 6.55 24.66
N LYS A 137 7.67 6.28 24.19
CA LYS A 137 8.84 6.12 25.07
C LYS A 137 9.23 7.44 25.73
N SER A 138 9.20 8.55 25.00
CA SER A 138 9.51 9.88 25.55
C SER A 138 8.54 10.32 26.66
N GLN A 139 7.29 9.89 26.59
CA GLN A 139 6.26 10.20 27.58
C GLN A 139 6.24 9.25 28.79
N SER A 140 6.81 8.05 28.65
CA SER A 140 6.80 7.01 29.70
C SER A 140 8.08 6.93 30.50
N ASP A 141 9.12 7.68 30.15
CA ASP A 141 10.30 7.82 31.00
C ASP A 141 9.89 8.55 32.29
N PRO A 142 9.91 7.87 33.46
CA PRO A 142 9.60 8.52 34.71
C PRO A 142 10.62 9.64 34.93
N LEU A 143 10.12 10.87 35.12
CA LEU A 143 10.92 11.99 35.58
C LEU A 143 11.90 11.48 36.65
N PRO A 144 13.23 11.69 36.49
CA PRO A 144 14.18 11.19 37.46
C PRO A 144 13.84 11.82 38.81
N LEU A 145 13.25 11.01 39.70
CA LEU A 145 13.07 11.30 41.13
C LEU A 145 14.44 11.27 41.80
N SER A 146 15.33 12.20 41.42
CA SER A 146 16.61 12.40 42.09
C SER A 146 17.18 13.77 41.76
N ALA A 147 16.69 14.78 42.46
CA ALA A 147 17.55 15.81 42.99
C ALA A 147 17.17 16.03 44.45
N LYS A 148 17.92 15.37 45.34
CA LYS A 148 18.05 15.80 46.74
C LYS A 148 18.26 17.32 46.74
N ALA A 149 17.47 18.02 47.53
CA ALA A 149 17.69 19.43 47.83
C ALA A 149 19.16 19.66 48.22
N PRO A 150 19.90 20.56 47.54
CA PRO A 150 21.18 21.00 48.07
C PRO A 150 20.90 21.81 49.33
N SER A 151 21.44 21.32 50.45
CA SER A 151 21.54 22.04 51.70
C SER A 151 22.40 23.28 51.49
N ASP A 152 21.90 24.42 51.97
CA ASP A 152 22.63 25.63 52.35
C ASP A 152 23.88 26.00 51.53
N VAL A 153 23.67 26.76 50.45
CA VAL A 153 24.72 27.61 49.87
C VAL A 153 24.32 29.07 50.04
N LYS A 154 25.11 29.79 50.85
CA LYS A 154 25.03 31.22 51.10
C LYS A 154 25.01 32.02 49.80
N VAL A 155 24.01 32.90 49.70
CA VAL A 155 23.95 34.00 48.76
C VAL A 155 25.16 34.91 48.97
N ASN A 156 26.05 34.98 47.98
CA ASN A 156 27.00 36.08 47.85
C ASN A 156 26.66 36.85 46.57
N ASN A 157 26.09 38.03 46.76
CA ASN A 157 25.99 39.07 45.75
C ASN A 157 27.39 39.44 45.27
N ASN A 158 27.65 39.33 43.97
CA ASN A 158 28.53 40.24 43.25
C ASN A 158 28.07 40.28 41.79
N GLY A 159 27.59 41.45 41.38
CA GLY A 159 27.27 41.72 40.00
C GLY A 159 28.53 41.84 39.15
N SER A 160 28.41 41.56 37.86
CA SER A 160 29.21 42.24 36.84
C SER A 160 28.59 42.04 35.46
N GLU A 161 28.12 43.17 34.92
CA GLU A 161 28.19 43.65 33.55
C GLU A 161 28.16 42.71 32.34
N MET A 162 27.22 43.07 31.45
CA MET A 162 27.23 42.85 30.01
C MET A 162 28.63 42.96 29.36
N LYS A 163 28.93 42.06 28.42
CA LYS A 163 29.65 42.42 27.20
C LYS A 163 29.19 41.56 26.01
N LYS A 164 28.71 42.26 24.99
CA LYS A 164 28.57 41.79 23.61
C LYS A 164 29.95 41.38 23.07
N GLY A 165 30.02 40.25 22.38
CA GLY A 165 31.22 39.82 21.65
C GLY A 165 30.81 39.04 20.41
N ILE A 166 30.82 39.73 19.27
CA ILE A 166 30.77 39.17 17.92
C ILE A 166 32.13 38.51 17.67
N ALA A 167 32.16 37.26 17.19
CA ALA A 167 33.34 36.70 16.56
C ALA A 167 32.94 35.69 15.49
N SER A 168 33.06 36.16 14.24
CA SER A 168 33.16 35.34 13.04
C SER A 168 34.45 34.53 13.08
N THR A 169 34.41 33.28 12.63
CA THR A 169 35.62 32.57 12.20
C THR A 169 35.32 31.69 11.02
N ASP A 170 35.82 32.13 9.87
CA ASP A 170 36.15 31.32 8.71
C ASP A 170 37.11 30.19 9.11
N ILE A 171 36.86 28.97 8.65
CA ILE A 171 37.90 27.95 8.53
C ILE A 171 37.92 27.44 7.09
N LYS A 172 39.07 27.73 6.49
CA LYS A 172 39.55 27.33 5.17
C LYS A 172 39.88 25.83 5.10
N SER A 173 39.53 25.26 3.95
CA SER A 173 40.29 24.34 3.10
C SER A 173 41.38 23.45 3.72
N SER A 174 41.26 22.15 3.46
CA SER A 174 42.42 21.28 3.19
C SER A 174 42.04 20.22 2.15
N ASP A 175 42.72 20.31 1.02
CA ASP A 175 42.81 19.32 -0.06
C ASP A 175 43.71 18.13 0.32
N GLU A 176 43.68 17.11 -0.56
CA GLU A 176 44.64 15.99 -0.74
C GLU A 176 44.52 14.83 0.27
N THR A 177 44.46 13.54 -0.09
CA THR A 177 44.99 12.73 -1.22
C THR A 177 44.30 11.35 -1.18
N SER A 178 43.86 10.78 -2.30
CA SER A 178 44.55 9.73 -3.13
C SER A 178 44.72 8.32 -2.50
N ASN A 179 44.49 7.31 -3.36
CA ASN A 179 44.67 5.85 -3.23
C ASN A 179 43.43 5.09 -2.69
N GLY A 180 42.91 4.03 -3.31
CA GLY A 180 43.27 3.29 -4.51
C GLY A 180 42.24 2.16 -4.73
N LEU A 181 41.96 1.84 -6.00
CA LEU A 181 41.14 0.69 -6.39
C LEU A 181 41.80 -0.64 -6.02
N PRO A 182 41.03 -1.67 -5.63
CA PRO A 182 41.39 -3.05 -5.89
C PRO A 182 40.59 -3.61 -7.07
N VAL A 183 41.37 -3.82 -8.13
CA VAL A 183 41.38 -4.90 -9.13
C VAL A 183 40.40 -6.07 -8.91
N LEU A 184 39.68 -6.39 -9.99
CA LEU A 184 38.95 -7.64 -10.24
C LEU A 184 39.86 -8.88 -10.19
N GLU A 185 39.48 -9.89 -9.42
CA GLU A 185 39.94 -11.27 -9.61
C GLU A 185 38.76 -12.26 -9.69
N LYS A 186 38.61 -12.83 -10.89
CA LYS A 186 38.38 -14.23 -11.28
C LYS A 186 37.46 -15.14 -10.44
N GLU A 187 36.39 -15.55 -11.12
CA GLU A 187 35.94 -16.94 -11.33
C GLU A 187 36.21 -17.96 -10.22
N GLN A 188 35.15 -18.34 -9.50
CA GLN A 188 35.03 -19.68 -8.94
C GLN A 188 33.71 -20.33 -9.37
N ASP A 189 33.89 -21.30 -10.26
CA ASP A 189 32.93 -22.21 -10.85
C ASP A 189 32.31 -23.11 -9.75
N THR A 190 31.10 -22.79 -9.30
CA THR A 190 30.35 -23.65 -8.37
C THR A 190 29.48 -24.60 -9.18
N LYS A 191 29.94 -25.85 -9.34
CA LYS A 191 29.17 -26.94 -9.94
C LYS A 191 27.86 -27.14 -9.19
N GLN A 192 26.77 -26.63 -9.77
CA GLN A 192 25.41 -26.89 -9.35
C GLN A 192 25.13 -28.38 -9.53
N THR A 193 25.01 -29.10 -8.41
CA THR A 193 24.71 -30.53 -8.42
C THR A 193 23.22 -30.67 -8.77
N GLN A 194 22.89 -31.15 -9.97
CA GLN A 194 21.51 -31.46 -10.32
C GLN A 194 21.00 -32.60 -9.44
N PRO A 195 19.83 -32.46 -8.78
CA PRO A 195 19.21 -33.57 -8.08
C PRO A 195 18.76 -34.62 -9.12
N THR A 196 19.18 -35.87 -8.91
CA THR A 196 18.72 -37.02 -9.68
C THR A 196 17.19 -37.15 -9.62
N PRO A 197 16.49 -37.34 -10.75
CA PRO A 197 15.04 -37.44 -10.77
C PRO A 197 14.59 -38.75 -10.10
N PHE A 198 13.65 -38.64 -9.17
CA PHE A 198 12.95 -39.78 -8.58
C PHE A 198 12.23 -40.59 -9.68
N PRO A 199 12.45 -41.91 -9.79
CA PRO A 199 11.73 -42.74 -10.74
C PRO A 199 10.33 -43.04 -10.21
N GLY A 200 9.28 -42.63 -10.91
CA GLY A 200 7.94 -43.19 -10.67
C GLY A 200 6.72 -42.34 -11.03
N LYS A 201 6.85 -41.03 -11.26
CA LYS A 201 5.75 -40.22 -11.78
C LYS A 201 6.14 -39.70 -13.16
N LYS A 202 5.44 -40.16 -14.20
CA LYS A 202 5.49 -39.48 -15.51
C LYS A 202 5.22 -38.01 -15.22
N PRO A 203 6.09 -37.06 -15.63
CA PRO A 203 5.78 -35.65 -15.47
C PRO A 203 4.45 -35.42 -16.19
N LEU A 204 3.42 -34.98 -15.46
CA LEU A 204 2.27 -34.37 -16.13
C LEU A 204 2.84 -33.31 -17.06
N ARG A 205 2.46 -33.37 -18.33
CA ARG A 205 2.94 -32.39 -19.31
C ARG A 205 2.65 -31.01 -18.73
N LYS A 206 3.66 -30.14 -18.67
CA LYS A 206 3.55 -28.79 -18.07
C LYS A 206 2.32 -28.02 -18.59
N GLU A 207 1.89 -28.29 -19.82
CA GLU A 207 0.67 -27.75 -20.43
C GLU A 207 -0.62 -28.17 -19.70
N GLN A 208 -0.77 -29.44 -19.31
CA GLN A 208 -1.96 -29.92 -18.59
C GLN A 208 -2.08 -29.26 -17.20
N LEU A 209 -0.95 -29.05 -16.52
CA LEU A 209 -0.91 -28.36 -15.23
C LEU A 209 -1.36 -26.89 -15.34
N LYS A 210 -1.03 -26.20 -16.44
CA LYS A 210 -1.48 -24.83 -16.70
C LYS A 210 -2.99 -24.76 -16.95
N GLU A 211 -3.51 -25.62 -17.82
CA GLU A 211 -4.94 -25.67 -18.16
C GLU A 211 -5.81 -26.02 -16.94
N ASP A 212 -5.37 -26.98 -16.13
CA ASP A 212 -6.07 -27.39 -14.91
C ASP A 212 -6.12 -26.25 -13.87
N SER A 213 -5.05 -25.47 -13.74
CA SER A 213 -4.96 -24.35 -12.79
C SER A 213 -5.87 -23.19 -13.19
N ILE A 214 -5.88 -22.82 -14.48
CA ILE A 214 -6.79 -21.79 -15.03
C ILE A 214 -8.25 -22.23 -14.87
N ALA A 215 -8.58 -23.46 -15.25
CA ALA A 215 -9.93 -23.99 -15.12
C ALA A 215 -10.37 -24.06 -13.65
N LYS A 216 -9.45 -24.36 -12.73
CA LYS A 216 -9.72 -24.33 -11.28
C LYS A 216 -9.97 -22.91 -10.79
N ALA A 217 -9.17 -21.93 -11.21
CA ALA A 217 -9.35 -20.51 -10.85
C ALA A 217 -10.72 -19.97 -11.30
N HIS A 218 -11.13 -20.24 -12.55
CA HIS A 218 -12.47 -19.87 -13.04
C HIS A 218 -13.58 -20.51 -12.22
N ARG A 219 -13.48 -21.82 -11.95
CA ARG A 219 -14.49 -22.53 -11.15
C ARG A 219 -14.62 -21.95 -9.74
N ARG A 220 -13.50 -21.64 -9.08
CA ARG A 220 -13.50 -21.02 -7.75
C ARG A 220 -14.14 -19.64 -7.76
N THR A 221 -13.77 -18.80 -8.73
CA THR A 221 -14.30 -17.43 -8.87
C THR A 221 -15.81 -17.44 -9.12
N ARG A 222 -16.29 -18.27 -10.06
CA ARG A 222 -17.74 -18.41 -10.32
C ARG A 222 -18.51 -18.96 -9.13
N ALA A 223 -17.96 -19.97 -8.45
CA ALA A 223 -18.59 -20.51 -7.25
C ALA A 223 -18.70 -19.44 -6.14
N ALA A 224 -17.67 -18.61 -5.96
CA ALA A 224 -17.73 -17.49 -5.01
C ALA A 224 -18.79 -16.46 -5.42
N GLN A 225 -18.88 -16.13 -6.71
CA GLN A 225 -19.89 -15.23 -7.26
C GLN A 225 -21.32 -15.76 -7.03
N GLU A 226 -21.57 -17.05 -7.29
CA GLU A 226 -22.87 -17.67 -7.03
C GLU A 226 -23.26 -17.63 -5.53
N LYS A 227 -22.29 -17.84 -4.64
CA LYS A 227 -22.50 -17.75 -3.18
C LYS A 227 -22.85 -16.32 -2.78
N MET A 228 -22.08 -15.33 -3.25
CA MET A 228 -22.33 -13.92 -2.95
C MET A 228 -23.64 -13.42 -3.57
N GLN A 229 -24.03 -13.92 -4.75
CA GLN A 229 -25.30 -13.61 -5.40
C GLN A 229 -26.49 -14.09 -4.55
N LYS A 230 -26.43 -15.30 -4.00
CA LYS A 230 -27.49 -15.82 -3.10
C LYS A 230 -27.59 -15.00 -1.82
N VAL A 231 -26.46 -14.60 -1.23
CA VAL A 231 -26.42 -13.73 -0.06
C VAL A 231 -27.04 -12.37 -0.38
N TYR A 232 -26.70 -11.80 -1.54
CA TYR A 232 -27.24 -10.53 -1.98
C TYR A 232 -28.75 -10.57 -2.26
N GLU A 233 -29.26 -11.68 -2.81
CA GLU A 233 -30.71 -11.89 -2.99
C GLU A 233 -31.45 -11.92 -1.65
N VAL A 234 -30.88 -12.55 -0.63
CA VAL A 234 -31.45 -12.53 0.73
C VAL A 234 -31.47 -11.11 1.29
N PHE A 235 -30.36 -10.38 1.14
CA PHE A 235 -30.26 -8.98 1.53
C PHE A 235 -31.29 -8.09 0.82
N GLN A 236 -31.64 -8.39 -0.43
CA GLN A 236 -32.70 -7.71 -1.18
C GLN A 236 -34.13 -8.17 -0.83
N GLY A 237 -34.30 -9.09 0.13
CA GLY A 237 -35.60 -9.68 0.49
C GLY A 237 -36.17 -10.66 -0.57
N ARG A 238 -35.33 -11.13 -1.49
CA ARG A 238 -35.71 -12.06 -2.58
C ARG A 238 -35.29 -13.51 -2.31
N GLY A 239 -34.27 -13.71 -1.47
CA GLY A 239 -33.72 -15.02 -1.13
C GLY A 239 -34.37 -15.67 0.11
N LYS A 240 -34.12 -16.97 0.28
CA LYS A 240 -34.65 -17.78 1.40
C LYS A 240 -33.54 -18.54 2.16
N LEU A 241 -32.44 -17.86 2.47
CA LEU A 241 -31.41 -18.44 3.34
C LEU A 241 -31.68 -18.05 4.80
N SER A 242 -31.44 -18.98 5.72
CA SER A 242 -31.31 -18.65 7.13
C SER A 242 -30.06 -17.80 7.36
N GLU A 243 -30.00 -17.08 8.47
CA GLU A 243 -28.82 -16.31 8.88
C GLU A 243 -27.55 -17.18 8.90
N SER A 244 -27.64 -18.39 9.48
CA SER A 244 -26.54 -19.35 9.49
C SER A 244 -26.08 -19.76 8.09
N GLN A 245 -27.01 -19.90 7.13
CA GLN A 245 -26.69 -20.21 5.74
C GLN A 245 -26.07 -19.01 5.00
N VAL A 246 -26.47 -17.78 5.36
CA VAL A 246 -25.83 -16.55 4.85
C VAL A 246 -24.38 -16.50 5.30
N ILE A 247 -24.13 -16.61 6.61
CA ILE A 247 -22.78 -16.57 7.18
C ILE A 247 -21.89 -17.65 6.54
N GLU A 248 -22.39 -18.88 6.46
CA GLU A 248 -21.65 -20.00 5.86
C GLU A 248 -21.39 -19.76 4.37
N SER A 249 -22.35 -19.21 3.62
CA SER A 249 -22.15 -18.88 2.20
C SER A 249 -21.08 -17.81 2.01
N ILE A 250 -21.04 -16.80 2.89
CA ILE A 250 -20.02 -15.75 2.84
C ILE A 250 -18.63 -16.32 3.16
N LYS A 251 -18.53 -17.16 4.20
CA LYS A 251 -17.28 -17.83 4.58
C LYS A 251 -16.75 -18.70 3.43
N GLN A 252 -17.62 -19.51 2.83
CA GLN A 252 -17.27 -20.33 1.67
C GLN A 252 -16.86 -19.49 0.46
N ALA A 253 -17.52 -18.35 0.21
CA ALA A 253 -17.12 -17.45 -0.87
C ALA A 253 -15.69 -16.91 -0.65
N LYS A 254 -15.35 -16.51 0.59
CA LYS A 254 -14.01 -16.08 0.95
C LYS A 254 -12.97 -17.19 0.77
N GLU A 255 -13.23 -18.38 1.32
CA GLU A 255 -12.34 -19.55 1.16
C GLU A 255 -12.15 -19.96 -0.31
N LEU A 256 -13.16 -19.75 -1.16
CA LEU A 256 -13.04 -19.99 -2.60
C LEU A 256 -12.11 -18.98 -3.28
N ILE A 257 -12.06 -17.74 -2.82
CA ILE A 257 -11.18 -16.72 -3.39
C ILE A 257 -9.75 -16.78 -2.83
N GLU A 258 -9.59 -17.10 -1.55
CA GLU A 258 -8.28 -17.20 -0.93
C GLU A 258 -7.40 -18.28 -1.60
N GLY A 259 -6.19 -17.89 -2.00
CA GLY A 259 -5.24 -18.76 -2.69
C GLY A 259 -5.65 -19.09 -4.13
N ILE A 260 -6.38 -18.21 -4.81
CA ILE A 260 -6.49 -18.30 -6.28
C ILE A 260 -5.15 -17.87 -6.91
N SER A 261 -4.50 -16.84 -6.40
CA SER A 261 -3.15 -16.43 -6.82
C SER A 261 -2.13 -17.58 -6.73
N ASP A 262 -2.19 -18.39 -5.68
CA ASP A 262 -1.33 -19.57 -5.49
C ASP A 262 -1.43 -20.59 -6.64
N LEU A 263 -2.53 -20.61 -7.40
CA LEU A 263 -2.69 -21.51 -8.56
C LEU A 263 -1.78 -21.13 -9.74
N PHE A 264 -1.23 -19.92 -9.74
CA PHE A 264 -0.44 -19.39 -10.84
C PHE A 264 1.07 -19.35 -10.55
N VAL A 265 1.48 -19.53 -9.30
CA VAL A 265 2.89 -19.38 -8.83
C VAL A 265 3.90 -20.18 -9.65
N ASP A 266 3.52 -21.38 -10.12
CA ASP A 266 4.40 -22.27 -10.86
C ASP A 266 4.41 -22.03 -12.40
N ILE A 267 3.73 -20.98 -12.88
CA ILE A 267 3.57 -20.72 -14.31
C ILE A 267 4.48 -19.56 -14.73
N PRO A 268 5.65 -19.84 -15.34
CA PRO A 268 6.56 -18.78 -15.76
C PRO A 268 5.99 -18.03 -16.98
N THR A 269 5.72 -16.74 -16.84
CA THR A 269 5.47 -15.82 -17.97
C THR A 269 6.40 -14.58 -17.87
N PRO A 270 6.83 -13.99 -19.00
CA PRO A 270 7.71 -12.82 -18.99
C PRO A 270 7.12 -11.61 -18.26
N ASP A 271 5.79 -11.47 -18.30
CA ASP A 271 5.01 -10.41 -17.65
C ASP A 271 4.30 -10.88 -16.37
N TYR A 272 4.70 -12.06 -15.84
CA TYR A 272 4.08 -12.72 -14.69
C TYR A 272 3.99 -11.80 -13.47
N LEU A 273 5.05 -11.05 -13.20
CA LEU A 273 5.16 -10.20 -12.00
C LEU A 273 4.08 -9.13 -11.92
N GLU A 274 3.65 -8.55 -13.04
CA GLU A 274 2.59 -7.54 -13.03
C GLU A 274 1.21 -8.18 -12.86
N LEU A 275 0.95 -9.29 -13.55
CA LEU A 275 -0.35 -9.96 -13.49
C LEU A 275 -0.58 -10.64 -12.15
N ASP A 276 0.42 -11.37 -11.64
CA ASP A 276 0.41 -12.02 -10.32
C ASP A 276 0.17 -10.99 -9.21
N TYR A 277 0.82 -9.84 -9.31
CA TYR A 277 0.62 -8.75 -8.37
C TYR A 277 -0.80 -8.16 -8.44
N LYS A 278 -1.34 -7.90 -9.66
CA LYS A 278 -2.73 -7.45 -9.84
C LYS A 278 -3.72 -8.47 -9.27
N PHE A 279 -3.45 -9.75 -9.51
CA PHE A 279 -4.25 -10.87 -9.03
C PHE A 279 -4.30 -10.91 -7.50
N ALA A 280 -3.13 -10.90 -6.85
CA ALA A 280 -3.02 -10.92 -5.39
C ALA A 280 -3.66 -9.69 -4.74
N CYS A 281 -3.58 -8.52 -5.39
CA CYS A 281 -4.25 -7.31 -4.91
C CYS A 281 -5.76 -7.42 -4.98
N GLU A 282 -6.30 -7.88 -6.10
CA GLU A 282 -7.75 -8.01 -6.28
C GLU A 282 -8.34 -9.12 -5.38
N GLU A 283 -7.61 -10.23 -5.23
CA GLU A 283 -7.95 -11.32 -4.31
C GLU A 283 -8.07 -10.79 -2.87
N ARG A 284 -7.05 -10.07 -2.39
CA ARG A 284 -7.06 -9.49 -1.06
C ARG A 284 -8.19 -8.47 -0.90
N TYR A 285 -8.37 -7.60 -1.89
CA TYR A 285 -9.40 -6.57 -1.87
C TYR A 285 -10.80 -7.19 -1.76
N VAL A 286 -11.12 -8.20 -2.58
CA VAL A 286 -12.45 -8.83 -2.51
C VAL A 286 -12.65 -9.59 -1.20
N CYS A 287 -11.62 -10.24 -0.65
CA CYS A 287 -11.69 -10.88 0.66
C CYS A 287 -11.96 -9.89 1.80
N GLU A 288 -11.36 -8.69 1.75
CA GLU A 288 -11.61 -7.60 2.69
C GLU A 288 -13.07 -7.12 2.57
N ARG A 289 -13.54 -6.87 1.34
CA ARG A 289 -14.92 -6.43 1.07
C ARG A 289 -15.95 -7.46 1.48
N ILE A 290 -15.70 -8.74 1.24
CA ILE A 290 -16.53 -9.85 1.72
C ILE A 290 -16.63 -9.81 3.25
N SER A 291 -15.52 -9.56 3.96
CA SER A 291 -15.51 -9.46 5.42
C SER A 291 -16.34 -8.26 5.93
N ILE A 292 -16.34 -7.14 5.20
CA ILE A 292 -17.20 -6.00 5.50
C ILE A 292 -18.68 -6.35 5.28
N VAL A 293 -19.00 -7.08 4.22
CA VAL A 293 -20.37 -7.57 3.97
C VAL A 293 -20.87 -8.44 5.12
N VAL A 294 -20.03 -9.32 5.69
CA VAL A 294 -20.39 -10.10 6.91
C VAL A 294 -20.81 -9.16 8.05
N ALA A 295 -20.05 -8.09 8.29
CA ALA A 295 -20.34 -7.15 9.37
C ALA A 295 -21.70 -6.44 9.17
N TYR A 296 -22.14 -6.24 7.92
CA TYR A 296 -23.48 -5.75 7.64
C TYR A 296 -24.56 -6.83 7.81
N SER A 297 -24.29 -8.06 7.38
CA SER A 297 -25.24 -9.18 7.45
C SER A 297 -25.53 -9.66 8.87
N LEU A 298 -24.63 -9.42 9.83
CA LEU A 298 -24.78 -9.82 11.24
C LEU A 298 -25.49 -8.77 12.12
N ARG A 299 -25.83 -7.59 11.59
CA ARG A 299 -26.50 -6.54 12.37
C ARG A 299 -28.02 -6.66 12.22
N ASP A 300 -28.62 -7.54 13.04
CA ASP A 300 -30.07 -7.77 13.11
C ASP A 300 -30.92 -6.50 13.27
N GLU A 301 -30.38 -5.46 13.92
CA GLU A 301 -31.14 -4.27 14.30
C GLU A 301 -31.07 -3.11 13.30
N TYR A 302 -30.25 -3.20 12.24
CA TYR A 302 -29.89 -2.02 11.43
C TYR A 302 -30.28 -2.07 9.95
N ILE A 303 -30.75 -3.21 9.44
CA ILE A 303 -31.11 -3.36 8.02
C ILE A 303 -32.28 -2.45 7.62
N ASP A 304 -33.15 -2.08 8.58
CA ASP A 304 -34.30 -1.20 8.33
C ASP A 304 -33.93 0.28 8.15
N THR A 305 -32.66 0.66 8.38
CA THR A 305 -32.21 2.03 8.12
C THR A 305 -31.74 2.18 6.66
N PRO A 306 -32.31 3.11 5.87
CA PRO A 306 -31.92 3.29 4.46
C PRO A 306 -30.42 3.53 4.25
N SER A 307 -29.74 4.16 5.21
CA SER A 307 -28.29 4.42 5.14
C SER A 307 -27.46 3.14 5.22
N VAL A 308 -27.83 2.21 6.10
CA VAL A 308 -27.14 0.92 6.26
C VAL A 308 -27.39 0.05 5.04
N PHE A 309 -28.62 0.05 4.52
CA PHE A 309 -28.94 -0.65 3.28
C PHE A 309 -28.08 -0.16 2.11
N LEU A 310 -27.99 1.16 1.90
CA LEU A 310 -27.16 1.75 0.86
C LEU A 310 -25.66 1.47 1.04
N GLY A 311 -25.19 1.43 2.30
CA GLY A 311 -23.82 1.05 2.63
C GLY A 311 -23.51 -0.39 2.23
N ALA A 312 -24.35 -1.33 2.63
CA ALA A 312 -24.20 -2.74 2.29
C ALA A 312 -24.33 -2.98 0.77
N ASP A 313 -25.31 -2.38 0.09
CA ASP A 313 -25.48 -2.45 -1.38
C ASP A 313 -24.21 -1.99 -2.12
N ARG A 314 -23.59 -0.90 -1.65
CA ARG A 314 -22.32 -0.41 -2.21
C ARG A 314 -21.20 -1.43 -2.05
N GLU A 315 -21.09 -2.10 -0.90
CA GLU A 315 -20.08 -3.12 -0.67
C GLU A 315 -20.33 -4.38 -1.50
N PHE A 316 -21.59 -4.81 -1.67
CA PHE A 316 -21.93 -5.91 -2.60
C PHE A 316 -21.51 -5.58 -4.04
N LYS A 317 -21.80 -4.37 -4.53
CA LYS A 317 -21.37 -3.93 -5.87
C LYS A 317 -19.85 -3.96 -6.03
N LYS A 318 -19.10 -3.57 -4.99
CA LYS A 318 -17.63 -3.68 -4.99
C LYS A 318 -17.18 -5.13 -5.05
N VAL A 319 -17.80 -6.03 -4.28
CA VAL A 319 -17.50 -7.47 -4.33
C VAL A 319 -17.74 -8.02 -5.74
N PHE A 320 -18.90 -7.77 -6.35
CA PHE A 320 -19.19 -8.27 -7.70
C PHE A 320 -18.26 -7.70 -8.76
N SER A 321 -17.96 -6.40 -8.71
CA SER A 321 -16.96 -5.80 -9.60
C SER A 321 -15.60 -6.47 -9.47
N SER A 322 -15.19 -6.82 -8.25
CA SER A 322 -13.89 -7.44 -8.02
C SER A 322 -13.84 -8.91 -8.42
N LEU A 323 -14.93 -9.65 -8.25
CA LEU A 323 -15.04 -11.01 -8.80
C LEU A 323 -14.97 -11.01 -10.34
N GLN A 324 -15.59 -10.02 -10.99
CA GLN A 324 -15.47 -9.83 -12.44
C GLN A 324 -14.04 -9.46 -12.87
N ASN A 325 -13.35 -8.60 -12.11
CA ASN A 325 -11.95 -8.29 -12.37
C ASN A 325 -11.06 -9.53 -12.23
N LEU A 326 -11.30 -10.37 -11.22
CA LEU A 326 -10.58 -11.64 -11.08
C LEU A 326 -10.81 -12.54 -12.29
N GLU A 327 -12.05 -12.70 -12.77
CA GLU A 327 -12.31 -13.45 -14.00
C GLU A 327 -11.54 -12.87 -15.20
N TYR A 328 -11.56 -11.55 -15.37
CA TYR A 328 -10.82 -10.87 -16.43
C TYR A 328 -9.31 -11.13 -16.35
N PHE A 329 -8.72 -11.07 -15.15
CA PHE A 329 -7.29 -11.37 -14.97
C PHE A 329 -6.96 -12.83 -15.26
N ILE A 330 -7.85 -13.77 -14.96
CA ILE A 330 -7.66 -15.19 -15.32
C ILE A 330 -7.66 -15.34 -16.85
N GLU A 331 -8.56 -14.65 -17.56
CA GLU A 331 -8.62 -14.68 -19.03
C GLU A 331 -7.38 -14.03 -19.66
N GLU A 332 -6.94 -12.88 -19.13
CA GLU A 332 -5.72 -12.20 -19.57
C GLU A 332 -4.49 -13.10 -19.38
N PHE A 333 -4.41 -13.79 -18.24
CA PHE A 333 -3.35 -14.76 -17.96
C PHE A 333 -3.36 -15.93 -18.95
N GLN A 334 -4.55 -16.48 -19.25
CA GLN A 334 -4.70 -17.54 -20.23
C GLN A 334 -4.23 -17.11 -21.62
N GLU A 335 -4.55 -15.88 -22.02
CA GLU A 335 -4.15 -15.35 -23.32
C GLU A 335 -2.63 -15.12 -23.40
N GLN A 336 -2.00 -14.62 -22.34
CA GLN A 336 -0.54 -14.50 -22.28
C GLN A 336 0.16 -15.86 -22.43
N ILE A 337 -0.37 -16.91 -21.81
CA ILE A 337 0.15 -18.27 -22.00
C ILE A 337 0.06 -18.68 -23.47
N ARG A 338 -1.10 -18.50 -24.11
CA ARG A 338 -1.28 -18.83 -25.54
C ARG A 338 -0.30 -18.09 -26.42
N LEU A 339 -0.13 -16.78 -26.22
CA LEU A 339 0.83 -15.96 -26.98
C LEU A 339 2.28 -16.44 -26.78
N SER A 340 2.65 -16.80 -25.55
CA SER A 340 3.99 -17.32 -25.25
C SER A 340 4.26 -18.68 -25.91
N ASP A 341 3.25 -19.55 -25.98
CA ASP A 341 3.35 -20.86 -26.63
C ASP A 341 3.42 -20.72 -28.16
N HIS A 342 2.74 -19.73 -28.74
CA HIS A 342 2.84 -19.39 -30.17
C HIS A 342 4.21 -18.83 -30.54
N ALA A 343 4.74 -17.87 -29.77
CA ALA A 343 6.06 -17.29 -30.01
C ALA A 343 7.18 -18.35 -29.99
N ASN A 344 7.09 -19.32 -29.08
CA ASN A 344 8.04 -20.44 -29.02
C ASN A 344 7.93 -21.37 -30.24
N LYS A 345 6.73 -21.61 -30.77
CA LYS A 345 6.55 -22.44 -31.98
C LYS A 345 7.16 -21.78 -33.20
N ASP A 346 7.00 -20.46 -33.36
CA ASP A 346 7.56 -19.73 -34.51
C ASP A 346 9.10 -19.65 -34.46
N PHE A 347 9.67 -19.59 -33.26
CA PHE A 347 11.13 -19.51 -33.09
C PHE A 347 11.85 -20.85 -33.34
N PHE A 348 11.24 -21.98 -32.94
CA PHE A 348 11.85 -23.32 -33.11
C PHE A 348 11.31 -24.09 -34.32
N GLY A 349 10.18 -23.67 -34.90
CA GLY A 349 9.46 -24.40 -35.97
C GLY A 349 9.98 -24.18 -37.39
N ASN A 350 10.86 -23.21 -37.63
CA ASN A 350 11.45 -22.93 -38.96
C ASN A 350 12.89 -23.44 -39.14
N SER A 351 13.40 -24.25 -38.21
CA SER A 351 14.66 -24.97 -38.40
C SER A 351 14.39 -26.38 -38.94
N ILE A 352 14.08 -26.47 -40.24
CA ILE A 352 14.17 -27.72 -41.03
C ILE A 352 15.10 -27.49 -42.20
#